data_AF-A0A4Y8BMG3-F1
#
_entry.id   AF-A0A4Y8BMG3-F1
#
_cell.length_a   1.000
_cell.length_b   1.000
_cell.length_c   1.000
_cell.angle_alpha   90.00
_cell.angle_beta   90.00
_cell.angle_gamma   90.00
#
_symmetry.space_group_name_H-M   'P 1'
#
loop_
_entity.id
_entity.type
_entity.pdbx_description
1 polymer ?
#
loop_
_entity_poly.entity_id
_entity_poly.type
_entity_poly.pdbx_seq_one_letter_code
_entity_poly.pdbx_strand_id
1 'polypeptide(L)'
;MKAVNLLLLAMMIGIELCVGVMVAPVIFYPQEFLGEGVLTQFQSGILMTQIFIKFGYILLGVSVINTIFALFSKELCSFSVRISKILLALIILVLSAVFVFYFTDYIVKAQELGEVATQNAEFAGIHSASEVVIKIMVVAQAFLFFLSFKTAKKI
;
A
#
# COMPACT_ATOMS: atom_id res chain seq x y z
N MET A 1 14.53 18.82 1.36
CA MET A 1 14.12 17.39 1.26
C MET A 1 12.96 17.00 2.17
N LYS A 2 12.76 17.60 3.35
CA LYS A 2 11.63 17.28 4.24
C LYS A 2 10.24 17.45 3.60
N ALA A 3 10.00 18.58 2.93
CA ALA A 3 8.71 18.83 2.25
C ALA A 3 8.42 17.78 1.16
N VAL A 4 9.45 17.35 0.43
CA VAL A 4 9.34 16.27 -0.57
C VAL A 4 8.96 14.97 0.10
N ASN A 5 9.58 14.62 1.24
CA ASN A 5 9.23 13.41 1.99
C ASN A 5 7.77 13.42 2.48
N LEU A 6 7.31 14.54 3.02
CA LEU A 6 5.93 14.72 3.46
C LEU A 6 4.94 14.64 2.28
N LEU A 7 5.27 15.24 1.14
CA LEU A 7 4.47 15.15 -0.08
C LEU A 7 4.37 13.69 -0.56
N LEU A 8 5.49 12.97 -0.59
CA LEU A 8 5.52 11.55 -0.97
C LEU A 8 4.65 10.70 -0.05
N LEU A 9 4.73 10.89 1.28
CA LEU A 9 3.86 10.18 2.23
C LEU A 9 2.38 10.51 2.01
N ALA A 10 2.03 11.79 1.85
CA ALA A 10 0.66 12.20 1.60
C ALA A 10 0.11 11.63 0.29
N MET A 11 0.92 11.59 -0.77
CA MET A 11 0.54 10.97 -2.03
C MET A 11 0.32 9.46 -1.89
N MET A 12 1.16 8.73 -1.15
CA MET A 12 0.96 7.28 -0.95
C MET A 12 -0.34 6.99 -0.21
N ILE A 13 -0.60 7.70 0.90
CA ILE A 13 -1.86 7.59 1.63
C ILE A 13 -3.06 7.86 0.71
N GLY A 14 -2.98 8.92 -0.10
CA GLY A 14 -4.03 9.27 -1.05
C GLY A 14 -4.26 8.19 -2.11
N ILE A 15 -3.19 7.65 -2.70
CA ILE A 15 -3.30 6.61 -3.73
C ILE A 15 -3.87 5.32 -3.13
N GLU A 16 -3.41 4.89 -1.96
CA GLU A 16 -3.91 3.70 -1.27
C GLU A 16 -5.41 3.79 -1.00
N LEU A 17 -5.86 4.94 -0.49
CA LEU A 17 -7.28 5.20 -0.26
C LEU A 17 -8.08 5.26 -1.56
N CYS A 18 -7.56 5.91 -2.61
CA CYS A 18 -8.23 5.95 -3.92
C CYS A 18 -8.38 4.54 -4.52
N VAL A 19 -7.32 3.73 -4.47
CA VAL A 19 -7.35 2.35 -4.99
C VAL A 19 -8.37 1.51 -4.23
N GLY A 20 -8.39 1.58 -2.90
CA GLY A 20 -9.30 0.80 -2.08
C GLY A 20 -10.76 1.27 -2.10
N VAL A 21 -10.99 2.57 -2.00
CA VAL A 21 -12.35 3.14 -1.83
C VAL A 21 -13.02 3.45 -3.17
N MET A 22 -12.26 3.85 -4.19
CA MET A 22 -12.82 4.31 -5.47
C MET A 22 -12.60 3.29 -6.58
N VAL A 23 -11.36 2.80 -6.76
CA VAL A 23 -11.03 1.94 -7.91
C VAL A 23 -11.59 0.53 -7.73
N ALA A 24 -11.46 -0.06 -6.55
CA ALA A 24 -11.95 -1.41 -6.27
C ALA A 24 -13.45 -1.61 -6.62
N PRO A 25 -14.40 -0.77 -6.16
CA PRO A 25 -15.80 -0.96 -6.51
C PRO A 25 -16.07 -0.77 -8.01
N VAL A 26 -15.38 0.17 -8.67
CA VAL A 26 -15.54 0.36 -10.13
C VAL A 26 -15.09 -0.88 -10.91
N ILE A 27 -14.06 -1.59 -10.44
CA ILE A 27 -13.55 -2.79 -11.10
C ILE A 27 -14.37 -4.03 -10.78
N PHE A 28 -14.86 -4.18 -9.54
CA PHE A 28 -15.61 -5.36 -9.11
C PHE A 28 -17.13 -5.27 -9.35
N TYR A 29 -17.67 -4.09 -9.63
CA TYR A 29 -19.08 -3.89 -10.01
C TYR A 29 -19.26 -3.22 -11.38
N PRO A 30 -18.62 -3.73 -12.45
CA PRO A 30 -18.70 -3.12 -13.78
C PRO A 30 -20.11 -3.15 -14.37
N GLN A 31 -20.98 -4.06 -13.90
CA GLN A 31 -22.37 -4.17 -14.32
C GLN A 31 -23.20 -2.92 -14.06
N GLU A 32 -22.84 -2.11 -13.06
CA GLU A 32 -23.52 -0.85 -12.77
C GLU A 32 -23.29 0.21 -13.86
N PHE A 33 -22.23 0.07 -14.66
CA PHE A 33 -21.80 1.06 -15.65
C PHE A 33 -21.86 0.54 -17.08
N LEU A 34 -21.57 -0.75 -17.29
CA LEU A 34 -21.39 -1.35 -18.62
C LEU A 34 -22.47 -2.40 -18.95
N GLY A 35 -23.33 -2.75 -17.99
CA GLY A 35 -24.33 -3.81 -18.13
C GLY A 35 -23.82 -5.20 -17.75
N GLU A 36 -24.72 -6.18 -17.73
CA GLU A 36 -24.43 -7.54 -17.28
C GLU A 36 -23.51 -8.31 -18.26
N GLY A 37 -22.72 -9.24 -17.72
CA GLY A 37 -21.91 -10.18 -18.53
C GLY A 37 -20.60 -9.62 -19.10
N VAL A 38 -20.19 -8.41 -18.72
CA VAL A 38 -18.97 -7.76 -19.25
C VAL A 38 -17.70 -8.34 -18.64
N LEU A 39 -17.65 -8.46 -17.31
CA LEU A 39 -16.53 -9.06 -16.58
C LEU A 39 -17.04 -10.00 -15.50
N THR A 40 -16.40 -11.16 -15.37
CA THR A 40 -16.58 -12.03 -14.21
C THR A 40 -15.77 -11.50 -13.01
N GLN A 41 -16.12 -11.93 -11.80
CA GLN A 41 -15.38 -11.58 -10.58
C GLN A 41 -13.88 -11.92 -10.69
N PHE A 42 -13.56 -13.04 -11.33
CA PHE A 42 -12.19 -13.47 -11.59
C PHE A 42 -11.46 -12.52 -12.55
N GLN A 43 -12.11 -12.12 -13.65
CA GLN A 43 -11.53 -11.16 -14.61
C GLN A 43 -11.31 -9.77 -13.97
N SER A 44 -12.26 -9.30 -13.16
CA SER A 44 -12.10 -8.11 -12.35
C SER A 44 -10.93 -8.23 -11.36
N GLY A 45 -10.78 -9.40 -10.74
CA GLY A 45 -9.63 -9.71 -9.88
C GLY A 45 -8.29 -9.60 -10.60
N ILE A 46 -8.18 -10.10 -11.85
CA ILE A 46 -6.96 -9.96 -12.67
C ILE A 46 -6.65 -8.48 -12.93
N LEU A 47 -7.66 -7.68 -13.30
CA LEU A 47 -7.48 -6.24 -13.52
C LEU A 47 -7.00 -5.53 -12.24
N MET A 48 -7.60 -5.85 -11.10
CA MET A 48 -7.21 -5.27 -9.82
C MET A 48 -5.76 -5.64 -9.45
N THR A 49 -5.35 -6.89 -9.67
CA THR A 49 -3.96 -7.33 -9.45
C THR A 49 -2.98 -6.52 -10.30
N GLN A 50 -3.29 -6.23 -11.57
CA GLN A 50 -2.42 -5.41 -12.43
C GLN A 50 -2.23 -3.98 -11.91
N ILE A 51 -3.26 -3.41 -11.28
CA ILE A 51 -3.14 -2.10 -10.61
C ILE A 51 -2.23 -2.24 -9.39
N PHE A 52 -2.43 -3.26 -8.56
CA PHE A 52 -1.61 -3.49 -7.37
C PHE A 52 -0.15 -3.82 -7.66
N ILE A 53 0.17 -4.49 -8.78
CA ILE A 53 1.57 -4.71 -9.20
C ILE A 53 2.26 -3.36 -9.47
N LYS A 54 1.64 -2.52 -10.32
CA LYS A 54 2.19 -1.21 -10.69
C LYS A 54 2.29 -0.28 -9.49
N PHE A 55 1.22 -0.22 -8.70
CA PHE A 55 1.17 0.54 -7.45
C PHE A 55 2.21 0.02 -6.45
N GLY A 56 2.34 -1.29 -6.29
CA GLY A 56 3.25 -1.93 -5.36
C GLY A 56 4.71 -1.54 -5.56
N TYR A 57 5.18 -1.43 -6.81
CA TYR A 57 6.54 -0.95 -7.09
C TYR A 57 6.73 0.53 -6.75
N ILE A 58 5.72 1.37 -7.00
CA ILE A 58 5.74 2.80 -6.60
C ILE A 58 5.80 2.90 -5.07
N LEU A 59 4.93 2.17 -4.39
CA LEU A 59 4.86 2.09 -2.94
C LEU A 59 6.20 1.65 -2.34
N LEU A 60 6.80 0.57 -2.86
CA LEU A 60 8.10 0.09 -2.41
C LEU A 60 9.19 1.15 -2.63
N GLY A 61 9.26 1.76 -3.81
CA GLY A 61 10.23 2.82 -4.10
C GLY A 61 10.10 4.01 -3.15
N VAL A 62 8.88 4.48 -2.89
CA VAL A 62 8.62 5.59 -1.96
C VAL A 62 8.93 5.20 -0.52
N SER A 63 8.66 3.96 -0.11
CA SER A 63 9.01 3.46 1.23
C SER A 63 10.52 3.42 1.46
N VAL A 64 11.32 3.07 0.44
CA VAL A 64 12.78 3.12 0.48
C VAL A 64 13.27 4.56 0.64
N ILE A 65 12.75 5.49 -0.18
CA ILE A 65 13.11 6.92 -0.08
C ILE A 65 12.77 7.46 1.32
N ASN A 66 11.59 7.14 1.85
CA ASN A 66 11.17 7.53 3.20
C ASN A 66 12.11 6.99 4.28
N THR A 67 12.55 5.73 4.16
CA THR A 67 13.46 5.09 5.11
C THR A 67 14.84 5.76 5.09
N ILE A 68 15.40 6.00 3.90
CA ILE A 68 16.67 6.73 3.74
C ILE A 68 16.54 8.12 4.37
N PHE A 69 15.46 8.85 4.07
CA PHE A 69 15.22 10.15 4.66
C PHE A 69 15.16 10.09 6.19
N ALA A 70 14.45 9.13 6.77
CA ALA A 70 14.32 8.97 8.22
C ALA A 70 15.67 8.69 8.90
N LEU A 71 16.55 7.91 8.27
CA LEU A 71 17.89 7.58 8.80
C LEU A 71 18.84 8.79 8.78
N PHE A 72 18.87 9.53 7.67
CA PHE A 72 19.85 10.60 7.43
C PHE A 72 19.35 12.01 7.78
N SER A 73 18.07 12.16 8.15
CA SER A 73 17.52 13.46 8.53
C SER A 73 18.23 14.04 9.75
N LYS A 74 18.68 15.30 9.62
CA LYS A 74 19.31 16.09 10.69
C LYS A 74 18.29 16.94 11.46
N GLU A 75 17.01 16.56 11.43
CA GLU A 75 15.96 17.28 12.16
C GLU A 75 16.24 17.29 13.66
N LEU A 76 16.20 18.49 14.26
CA LEU A 76 16.29 18.70 15.70
C LEU A 76 15.01 18.18 16.37
N CYS A 77 15.03 16.91 16.77
CA CYS A 77 13.97 16.22 17.53
C CYS A 77 14.52 15.65 18.83
N SER A 78 13.62 15.31 19.76
CA SER A 78 13.99 14.41 20.85
C SER A 78 14.43 13.04 20.30
N PHE A 79 15.34 12.38 21.00
CA PHE A 79 15.85 11.06 20.60
C PHE A 79 14.72 10.04 20.40
N SER A 80 13.74 10.01 21.31
CA SER A 80 12.56 9.14 21.21
C SER A 80 11.79 9.36 19.90
N VAL A 81 11.50 10.61 19.53
CA VAL A 81 10.79 10.92 18.27
C VAL A 81 11.60 10.50 17.05
N ARG A 82 12.92 10.69 17.08
CA ARG A 82 13.80 10.26 15.99
C ARG A 82 13.75 8.74 15.80
N ILE A 83 13.86 7.97 16.89
CA ILE A 83 13.76 6.51 16.84
C ILE A 83 12.37 6.07 16.36
N SER A 84 11.29 6.67 16.84
CA SER A 84 9.93 6.34 16.40
C SER A 84 9.75 6.56 14.89
N LYS A 85 10.28 7.65 14.32
CA LYS A 85 10.24 7.89 12.87
C LYS A 85 10.97 6.80 12.08
N ILE A 86 12.17 6.42 12.54
CA ILE A 86 12.98 5.38 11.88
C ILE A 86 12.25 4.03 11.94
N LEU A 87 11.74 3.64 13.10
CA LEU A 87 10.99 2.39 13.26
C LEU A 87 9.74 2.36 12.40
N LEU A 88 8.95 3.44 12.37
CA LEU A 88 7.77 3.53 11.50
C LEU A 88 8.15 3.41 10.02
N ALA A 89 9.21 4.10 9.58
CA ALA A 89 9.66 4.02 8.19
C ALA A 89 10.12 2.59 7.82
N LEU A 90 10.85 1.92 8.72
CA LEU A 90 11.26 0.53 8.52
C LEU A 90 10.07 -0.43 8.49
N ILE A 91 9.08 -0.27 9.38
CA ILE A 91 7.85 -1.07 9.37
C ILE A 91 7.12 -0.89 8.04
N ILE A 92 6.96 0.35 7.56
CA ILE A 92 6.30 0.61 6.27
C ILE A 92 7.07 -0.04 5.12
N LEU A 93 8.41 0.04 5.12
CA LEU A 93 9.25 -0.62 4.12
C LEU A 93 9.07 -2.14 4.13
N VAL A 94 9.07 -2.76 5.31
CA VAL A 94 8.85 -4.21 5.45
C VAL A 94 7.45 -4.60 4.97
N LEU A 95 6.40 -3.87 5.39
CA LEU A 95 5.04 -4.15 4.95
C LEU A 95 4.89 -3.98 3.43
N SER A 96 5.53 -2.96 2.84
CA SER A 96 5.56 -2.74 1.39
C SER A 96 6.25 -3.89 0.67
N ALA A 97 7.38 -4.36 1.19
CA ALA A 97 8.12 -5.49 0.63
C ALA A 97 7.32 -6.79 0.72
N VAL A 98 6.67 -7.07 1.86
CA VAL A 98 5.80 -8.26 2.00
C VAL A 98 4.60 -8.16 1.06
N PHE A 99 3.99 -6.98 0.91
CA PHE A 99 2.90 -6.77 -0.05
C PHE A 99 3.31 -7.12 -1.48
N VAL A 100 4.46 -6.62 -1.93
CA VAL A 100 4.94 -6.83 -3.31
C VAL A 100 5.46 -8.24 -3.53
N PHE A 101 6.36 -8.72 -2.67
CA PHE A 101 7.12 -9.96 -2.93
C PHE A 101 6.45 -11.23 -2.40
N TYR A 102 5.48 -11.11 -1.49
CA TYR A 102 4.78 -12.27 -0.94
C TYR A 102 3.32 -12.29 -1.37
N PHE A 103 2.53 -11.27 -0.99
CA PHE A 103 1.09 -11.29 -1.26
C PHE A 103 0.77 -11.20 -2.76
N THR A 104 1.38 -10.22 -3.45
CA THR A 104 1.12 -10.01 -4.88
C THR A 104 1.62 -11.20 -5.71
N ASP A 105 2.81 -11.72 -5.40
CA ASP A 105 3.37 -12.91 -6.09
C ASP A 105 2.47 -14.15 -5.93
N TYR A 106 1.98 -14.42 -4.72
CA TYR A 106 1.05 -15.52 -4.48
C TYR A 106 -0.26 -15.36 -5.27
N ILE A 107 -0.87 -14.17 -5.21
CA ILE A 107 -2.15 -13.90 -5.88
C ILE A 107 -2.00 -14.05 -7.40
N VAL A 108 -0.90 -13.54 -7.98
CA VAL A 108 -0.62 -13.68 -9.42
C VAL A 108 -0.50 -15.16 -9.79
N LYS A 109 0.29 -15.94 -9.06
CA LYS A 109 0.46 -17.39 -9.33
C LYS A 109 -0.86 -18.15 -9.23
N ALA A 110 -1.69 -17.85 -8.23
CA ALA A 110 -3.00 -18.46 -8.10
C ALA A 110 -3.93 -18.09 -9.26
N GLN A 111 -3.89 -16.83 -9.73
CA GLN A 111 -4.66 -16.39 -10.90
C GLN A 111 -4.18 -17.03 -12.20
N GLU A 112 -2.87 -17.24 -12.38
CA GLU A 112 -2.30 -17.94 -13.54
C GLU A 112 -2.74 -19.41 -13.64
N LEU A 113 -3.03 -20.06 -12.51
CA LEU A 113 -3.58 -21.42 -12.46
C LEU A 113 -5.09 -21.47 -12.79
N GLY A 114 -5.72 -20.33 -13.00
CA GLY A 114 -7.12 -20.19 -13.39
C GLY A 114 -8.09 -20.03 -12.22
N GLU A 115 -9.36 -19.81 -12.55
CA GLU A 115 -10.39 -19.40 -11.60
C GLU A 115 -10.56 -20.36 -10.42
N VAL A 116 -10.52 -21.68 -10.67
CA VAL A 116 -10.68 -22.71 -9.64
C VAL A 116 -9.61 -22.59 -8.54
N ALA A 117 -8.39 -22.20 -8.89
CA ALA A 117 -7.29 -22.02 -7.94
C ALA A 117 -7.48 -20.79 -7.02
N THR A 118 -8.42 -19.90 -7.34
CA THR A 118 -8.78 -18.72 -6.51
C THR A 118 -10.03 -18.94 -5.65
N GLN A 119 -10.71 -20.08 -5.80
CA GLN A 119 -11.97 -20.38 -5.10
C GLN A 119 -11.78 -21.26 -3.84
N ASN A 120 -10.58 -21.29 -3.27
CA ASN A 120 -10.28 -22.07 -2.07
C ASN A 120 -10.06 -21.17 -0.83
N ALA A 121 -10.14 -21.79 0.35
CA ALA A 121 -10.00 -21.10 1.63
C ALA A 121 -8.61 -20.50 1.85
N GLU A 122 -7.56 -21.09 1.26
CA GLU A 122 -6.19 -20.60 1.37
C GLU A 122 -6.04 -19.26 0.63
N PHE A 123 -6.50 -19.19 -0.62
CA PHE A 123 -6.52 -17.97 -1.41
C PHE A 123 -7.34 -16.87 -0.72
N ALA A 124 -8.53 -17.21 -0.21
CA ALA A 124 -9.36 -16.24 0.53
C ALA A 124 -8.63 -15.68 1.77
N GLY A 125 -7.90 -16.54 2.49
CA GLY A 125 -7.08 -16.14 3.64
C GLY A 125 -5.94 -15.21 3.25
N ILE A 126 -5.16 -15.58 2.23
CA ILE A 126 -4.04 -14.76 1.74
C ILE A 126 -4.52 -13.42 1.17
N HIS A 127 -5.60 -13.43 0.39
CA HIS A 127 -6.19 -12.22 -0.18
C HIS A 127 -6.67 -11.27 0.93
N SER A 128 -7.43 -11.77 1.90
CA SER A 128 -7.90 -10.96 3.04
C SER A 128 -6.74 -10.40 3.88
N ALA A 129 -5.71 -11.22 4.12
CA ALA A 129 -4.51 -10.78 4.83
C ALA A 129 -3.78 -9.65 4.07
N SER A 130 -3.71 -9.72 2.74
CA SER A 130 -3.10 -8.67 1.91
C SER A 130 -3.83 -7.33 2.06
N GLU A 131 -5.16 -7.34 2.13
CA GLU A 131 -5.95 -6.11 2.36
C GLU A 131 -5.68 -5.51 3.74
N VAL A 132 -5.59 -6.36 4.76
CA VAL A 132 -5.29 -5.92 6.13
C VAL A 132 -3.90 -5.27 6.17
N VAL A 133 -2.92 -5.81 5.46
CA VAL A 133 -1.58 -5.21 5.37
C VAL A 133 -1.62 -3.82 4.75
N ILE A 134 -2.37 -3.61 3.66
CA ILE A 134 -2.55 -2.27 3.08
C ILE A 134 -3.22 -1.32 4.08
N LYS A 135 -4.26 -1.75 4.79
CA LYS A 135 -4.95 -0.93 5.80
C LYS A 135 -4.01 -0.52 6.94
N ILE A 136 -3.20 -1.45 7.45
CA ILE A 136 -2.16 -1.17 8.46
C ILE A 136 -1.13 -0.18 7.90
N MET A 137 -0.75 -0.33 6.64
CA MET A 137 0.23 0.52 5.98
C MET A 137 -0.25 1.98 5.87
N VAL A 138 -1.49 2.22 5.43
CA VAL A 138 -2.12 3.55 5.41
C VAL A 138 -2.02 4.21 6.78
N VAL A 139 -2.37 3.47 7.83
CA VAL A 139 -2.36 3.97 9.22
C VAL A 139 -0.93 4.29 9.67
N ALA A 140 0.04 3.41 9.40
CA ALA A 140 1.45 3.63 9.73
C ALA A 140 2.04 4.84 8.99
N GLN A 141 1.73 4.98 7.70
CA GLN A 141 2.13 6.14 6.88
C GLN A 141 1.52 7.44 7.43
N ALA A 142 0.25 7.43 7.82
CA ALA A 142 -0.40 8.59 8.42
C ALA A 142 0.27 9.00 9.74
N PHE A 143 0.57 8.05 10.63
CA PHE A 143 1.33 8.32 11.86
C PHE A 143 2.70 8.93 11.55
N LEU A 144 3.45 8.36 10.60
CA LEU A 144 4.76 8.86 10.20
C LEU A 144 4.66 10.28 9.61
N PHE A 145 3.63 10.56 8.81
CA PHE A 145 3.36 11.87 8.25
C PHE A 145 3.14 12.91 9.34
N PHE A 146 2.19 12.68 10.26
CA PHE A 146 1.88 13.65 11.33
C PHE A 146 3.03 13.84 12.31
N LEU A 147 3.78 12.77 12.62
CA LEU A 147 4.97 12.86 13.47
C LEU A 147 6.07 13.70 12.81
N SER A 148 6.25 13.55 11.50
CA SER A 148 7.22 14.32 10.70
C SER A 148 6.77 15.78 10.51
N PHE A 149 5.47 16.01 10.36
CA PHE A 149 4.88 17.34 10.23
C PHE A 149 5.02 18.15 11.52
N LYS A 150 4.68 17.60 12.70
CA LYS A 150 4.74 18.34 13.99
C LYS A 150 6.13 18.86 14.33
N THR A 151 7.19 18.14 13.96
CA THR A 151 8.57 18.62 14.11
C THR A 151 8.86 19.90 13.32
N ALA A 152 8.08 20.22 12.28
CA ALA A 152 8.31 21.42 11.46
C ALA A 152 7.99 22.74 12.18
N LYS A 153 7.29 22.73 13.32
CA LYS A 153 6.72 23.95 13.93
C LYS A 153 7.47 24.50 15.15
N LYS A 154 8.67 24.01 15.47
CA LYS A 154 9.55 24.66 16.46
C LYS A 154 10.59 25.50 15.73
N ILE A 155 10.22 26.73 15.42
CA ILE A 155 11.16 27.84 15.19
C ILE A 155 11.01 28.74 16.40
#